data_AF-A0A1H6LZX7-F1
#
_entry.id   AF-A0A1H6LZX7-F1
#
_cell.length_a   1.000
_cell.length_b   1.000
_cell.length_c   1.000
_cell.angle_alpha   90.00
_cell.angle_beta   90.00
_cell.angle_gamma   90.00
#
_symmetry.space_group_name_H-M   'P 1'
#
loop_
_entity.id
_entity.type
_entity.pdbx_description
1 polymer ?
#
loop_
_entity_poly.entity_id
_entity_poly.type
_entity_poly.pdbx_seq_one_letter_code
_entity_poly.pdbx_strand_id
1 'polypeptide(L)' 'MEKILVGILFLVIGLIGILKNKLPKYEDGSGFAIETNYYFGSYLLAIIGAAILVIEIFGDN' A
#
# COMPACT_ATOMS: atom_id res chain seq x y z
N MET A 1 -9.82 -6.21 17.54
CA MET A 1 -8.68 -5.29 17.82
C MET A 1 -7.40 -5.64 17.03
N GLU A 2 -6.92 -6.89 17.06
CA GLU A 2 -5.69 -7.30 16.34
C GLU A 2 -5.73 -6.99 14.83
N LYS A 3 -6.84 -7.29 14.15
CA LYS A 3 -7.00 -7.04 12.71
C LYS A 3 -7.05 -5.56 12.34
N ILE A 4 -7.60 -4.71 13.21
CA ILE A 4 -7.58 -3.25 13.03
C ILE A 4 -6.14 -2.74 13.06
N LEU A 5 -5.32 -3.26 13.98
CA LEU A 5 -3.90 -2.93 14.05
C LEU A 5 -3.16 -3.34 12.76
N VAL A 6 -3.41 -4.55 12.26
CA VAL A 6 -2.85 -5.04 10.99
C VAL A 6 -3.27 -4.16 9.80
N GLY A 7 -4.55 -3.77 9.75
CA GLY A 7 -5.07 -2.86 8.72
C GLY A 7 -4.39 -1.49 8.75
N ILE A 8 -4.21 -0.90 9.94
CA ILE A 8 -3.48 0.36 10.13
C ILE A 8 -2.02 0.22 9.67
N LEU A 9 -1.33 -0.86 10.04
CA LEU A 9 0.07 -1.09 9.65
C LEU A 9 0.23 -1.16 8.13
N PHE A 10 -0.58 -1.96 7.44
CA PHE A 10 -0.52 -2.05 5.98
C PHE A 10 -0.89 -0.73 5.30
N LEU A 11 -1.89 -0.01 5.82
CA LEU A 11 -2.26 1.29 5.29
C LEU A 11 -1.12 2.30 5.43
N VAL A 12 -0.50 2.39 6.62
CA VAL A 12 0.60 3.33 6.87
C VAL A 12 1.83 3.00 6.02
N ILE A 13 2.24 1.72 5.95
CA ILE A 13 3.38 1.31 5.14
C ILE A 13 3.12 1.60 3.66
N GLY A 14 1.92 1.29 3.17
CA GLY A 14 1.52 1.56 1.78
C GLY A 14 1.55 3.06 1.47
N LEU A 15 0.94 3.90 2.32
CA LEU A 15 0.94 5.36 2.14
C LEU A 15 2.35 5.95 2.17
N ILE A 16 3.21 5.52 3.10
CA ILE A 16 4.61 5.95 3.15
C ILE A 16 5.33 5.55 1.86
N GLY A 17 5.12 4.31 1.38
CA GLY A 17 5.69 3.82 0.13
C GLY A 17 5.27 4.67 -1.08
N ILE A 18 3.99 5.03 -1.17
CA ILE A 18 3.45 5.89 -2.25
C ILE A 18 4.06 7.29 -2.19
N LEU A 19 4.18 7.88 -1.00
CA LEU A 19 4.73 9.23 -0.83
C LEU A 19 6.24 9.27 -1.17
N LYS A 20 6.97 8.20 -0.84
CA LYS A 20 8.42 8.12 -1.09
C LYS A 20 8.74 7.74 -2.53
N ASN A 21 7.95 6.85 -3.14
CA ASN A 21 8.14 6.42 -4.52
C ASN A 21 7.33 7.35 -5.44
N LYS A 22 7.99 8.32 -6.08
CA LYS A 22 7.37 9.09 -7.16
C LYS A 22 7.12 8.15 -8.36
N LEU A 23 6.14 8.51 -9.19
CA LEU A 23 5.81 7.78 -10.42
C LEU A 23 7.12 7.48 -11.19
N PRO A 24 7.46 6.21 -11.45
CA PRO A 24 8.71 5.85 -12.11
C PRO A 24 8.80 6.62 -13.43
N LYS A 25 9.87 7.39 -13.61
CA LYS A 25 10.11 8.06 -14.89
C LYS A 25 10.62 7.00 -15.85
N TYR A 26 10.05 6.97 -17.05
CA TYR A 26 10.22 5.99 -18.13
C TYR A 26 11.66 5.84 -18.69
N GLU A 27 12.67 5.69 -17.84
CA GLU A 27 14.00 5.28 -18.27
C GLU A 27 14.10 3.76 -18.13
N ASP A 28 14.06 3.06 -19.28
CA ASP A 28 13.98 1.60 -19.46
C ASP A 28 15.22 0.81 -18.96
N GLY A 29 15.76 1.16 -17.79
CA GLY A 29 16.81 0.43 -17.12
C GLY A 29 16.28 -0.72 -16.26
N SER A 30 17.14 -1.65 -15.85
CA SER A 30 16.79 -2.76 -14.94
C SER A 30 16.23 -2.29 -13.58
N GLY A 31 16.54 -1.04 -13.18
CA GLY A 31 15.94 -0.39 -12.01
C GLY A 31 14.46 -0.03 -12.18
N PHE A 32 13.99 0.19 -13.41
CA PHE A 32 12.61 0.59 -13.70
C PHE A 32 11.58 -0.46 -13.27
N ALA A 33 11.85 -1.74 -13.59
CA ALA A 33 10.95 -2.82 -13.20
C ALA A 33 10.85 -2.95 -11.68
N ILE A 34 11.96 -2.77 -10.97
CA ILE A 34 12.02 -2.83 -9.51
C ILE A 34 11.24 -1.65 -8.91
N GLU A 35 11.53 -0.42 -9.35
CA GLU A 35 10.85 0.80 -8.88
C GLU A 35 9.35 0.75 -9.15
N THR A 36 8.96 0.26 -10.33
CA THR A 36 7.56 0.08 -10.71
C THR A 36 6.86 -0.93 -9.81
N ASN A 37 7.48 -2.09 -9.54
CA ASN A 37 6.94 -3.09 -8.64
C ASN A 37 6.81 -2.57 -7.20
N TYR A 38 7.79 -1.81 -6.71
CA TYR A 38 7.72 -1.18 -5.38
C TYR A 38 6.62 -0.11 -5.31
N TYR A 39 6.47 0.70 -6.36
CA TYR A 39 5.42 1.70 -6.47
C TYR A 39 4.04 1.04 -6.40
N PHE A 40 3.75 0.08 -7.29
CA PHE A 40 2.47 -0.63 -7.30
C PHE A 40 2.24 -1.47 -6.04
N GLY A 41 3.27 -2.11 -5.51
CA GLY A 41 3.19 -2.85 -4.25
C GLY A 41 2.78 -1.94 -3.07
N SER A 42 3.25 -0.69 -3.06
CA SER A 42 2.86 0.29 -2.02
C SER A 42 1.37 0.65 -2.11
N TYR A 43 0.84 0.82 -3.33
CA TYR A 43 -0.60 1.00 -3.54
C TYR A 43 -1.41 -0.21 -3.09
N LEU A 44 -0.95 -1.41 -3.43
CA LEU A 44 -1.62 -2.65 -3.05
C LEU A 44 -1.72 -2.77 -1.53
N LEU A 45 -0.62 -2.49 -0.81
CA LEU A 45 -0.61 -2.48 0.66
C LEU A 45 -1.60 -1.46 1.25
N ALA A 46 -1.64 -0.25 0.68
CA ALA A 46 -2.57 0.79 1.12
C ALA A 46 -4.04 0.37 0.92
N ILE A 47 -4.35 -0.21 -0.24
CA ILE A 47 -5.70 -0.68 -0.58
C ILE A 47 -6.12 -1.83 0.34
N ILE A 48 -5.24 -2.82 0.56
CA ILE A 48 -5.52 -3.96 1.45
C ILE A 48 -5.74 -3.47 2.89
N GLY A 49 -4.87 -2.58 3.39
CA GLY A 49 -5.01 -2.00 4.72
C GLY A 49 -6.34 -1.27 4.89
N ALA A 50 -6.70 -0.42 3.91
CA ALA A 50 -7.99 0.28 3.90
C ALA A 50 -9.18 -0.71 3.86
N ALA A 51 -9.12 -1.75 3.03
CA ALA A 51 -10.18 -2.75 2.92
C ALA A 51 -10.40 -3.51 4.24
N ILE A 52 -9.32 -3.94 4.90
CA ILE A 52 -9.39 -4.59 6.22
C ILE A 52 -10.07 -3.67 7.23
N LEU A 53 -9.68 -2.39 7.26
CA LEU A 53 -10.28 -1.41 8.18
C LEU A 53 -11.76 -1.18 7.89
N VAL A 54 -12.14 -1.05 6.61
CA VAL A 54 -13.55 -0.88 6.23
C VAL A 54 -14.37 -2.11 6.65
N ILE A 55 -13.89 -3.32 6.38
CA ILE A 55 -14.61 -4.55 6.76
C ILE A 55 -14.74 -4.66 8.28
N GLU A 56 -13.69 -4.36 9.05
CA GLU A 56 -13.74 -4.52 10.50
C GLU A 56 -14.53 -3.39 11.20
N ILE A 57 -14.59 -2.18 10.63
CA ILE A 57 -15.36 -1.07 11.20
C ILE A 57 -16.85 -1.16 10.84
N PHE A 58 -17.17 -1.59 9.61
CA PHE A 58 -18.54 -1.56 9.08
C PHE A 58 -19.19 -2.94 8.95
N GLY A 59 -18.41 -4.02 8.97
CA GLY A 59 -18.89 -5.40 8.86
C GLY A 59 -19.29 -6.04 10.19
N ASP A 60 -19.07 -5.37 11.32
CA ASP A 60 -19.53 -5.78 12.65
C ASP A 60 -20.95 -5.25 12.97
N ASN A 61 -21.74 -4.91 11.94
CA ASN A 61 -23.17 -4.58 12.04
C ASN A 61 -24.06 -5.82 11.86
#